data_AF-A0A8B8GD22-F1
#
_entry.id   AF-A0A8B8GD22-F1
#
_cell.length_a   1.000
_cell.length_b   1.000
_cell.length_c   1.000
_cell.angle_alpha   90.00
_cell.angle_beta   90.00
_cell.angle_gamma   90.00
#
_symmetry.space_group_name_H-M   'P 1'
#
loop_
_entity.id
_entity.type
_entity.pdbx_description
1 polymer ?
#
loop_
_entity_poly.entity_id
_entity_poly.type
_entity_poly.pdbx_seq_one_letter_code
_entity_poly.pdbx_strand_id
1 'polypeptide(L)'
;MPLVTRNGVYPYEYTSSWSKLDETTLPPKTEFYSSLTETSIEEDEYEHAIKVWNHFNCRSLGEYSDLYLKIDILLLADVFENFRVICISTYKLDPAHYFTAPGFSFDCMLKYTSIKLDLLSDYDMLLLIEKGIRGGLTQASMRYGKANNHRTPHHDESKSNTRIVYQDCNNLYGWAMTQYLPYGEFKWVEPSLNGLNDLNDTSEIGRIYEVDISYPQHLHDEHNDLPFLPYNGIPHLSI
;
A
#
# COMPACT_ATOMS: atom_id res chain seq x y z
N MET A 1 22.08 24.53 9.43
CA MET A 1 21.13 23.53 9.97
C MET A 1 20.96 22.23 9.13
N PRO A 2 21.79 21.85 8.13
CA PRO A 2 21.52 20.63 7.34
C PRO A 2 21.76 19.30 8.09
N LEU A 3 22.25 19.35 9.33
CA LEU A 3 22.59 18.16 10.12
C LEU A 3 21.39 17.53 10.86
N VAL A 4 20.24 18.21 10.90
CA VAL A 4 19.05 17.79 11.68
C VAL A 4 17.75 17.83 10.86
N THR A 5 17.86 17.89 9.54
CA THR A 5 16.72 17.96 8.60
C THR A 5 16.44 16.62 7.91
N ARG A 6 17.09 15.55 8.37
CA ARG A 6 16.95 14.18 7.88
C ARG A 6 17.09 13.21 9.06
N ASN A 7 16.64 11.98 8.88
CA ASN A 7 16.84 10.91 9.86
C ASN A 7 18.32 10.80 10.21
N GLY A 8 18.60 10.63 11.50
CA GLY A 8 19.97 10.42 11.96
C GLY A 8 20.47 9.02 11.61
N VAL A 9 21.73 8.77 11.94
CA VAL A 9 22.39 7.49 11.74
C VAL A 9 22.71 6.90 13.11
N TYR A 10 22.25 5.68 13.40
CA TYR A 10 22.42 5.08 14.72
C TYR A 10 22.84 3.60 14.66
N PRO A 11 23.80 3.16 15.49
CA PRO A 11 24.25 1.77 15.50
C PRO A 11 23.36 0.92 16.42
N TYR A 12 22.18 0.54 15.92
CA TYR A 12 21.17 -0.15 16.73
C TYR A 12 21.66 -1.48 17.30
N GLU A 13 22.35 -2.29 16.51
CA GLU A 13 22.81 -3.61 16.94
C GLU A 13 23.97 -3.53 17.93
N TYR A 14 24.82 -2.51 17.77
CA TYR A 14 25.91 -2.25 18.71
C TYR A 14 25.42 -1.88 20.10
N THR A 15 24.33 -1.10 20.16
CA THR A 15 23.76 -0.55 21.40
C THR A 15 22.89 -1.59 22.11
N SER A 16 23.52 -2.72 22.47
CA SER A 16 22.89 -3.91 23.03
C SER A 16 22.71 -3.87 24.55
N SER A 17 23.27 -2.88 25.23
CA SER A 17 23.14 -2.71 26.69
C SER A 17 23.26 -1.24 27.11
N TRP A 18 22.74 -0.91 28.30
CA TRP A 18 22.84 0.43 28.88
C TRP A 18 24.29 0.91 29.04
N SER A 19 25.22 0.02 29.37
CA SER A 19 26.63 0.37 29.53
C SER A 19 27.28 0.88 28.24
N LYS A 20 26.73 0.53 27.06
CA LYS A 20 27.19 1.08 25.78
C LYS A 20 26.95 2.57 25.66
N LEU A 21 25.91 3.09 26.31
CA LEU A 21 25.59 4.52 26.28
C LEU A 21 26.63 5.37 27.04
N ASP A 22 27.41 4.77 27.95
CA ASP A 22 28.48 5.45 28.67
C ASP A 22 29.78 5.57 27.85
N GLU A 23 29.87 4.90 26.69
CA GLU A 23 31.06 4.97 25.84
C GLU A 23 31.25 6.37 25.27
N THR A 24 32.47 6.89 25.39
CA THR A 24 32.80 8.28 25.08
C THR A 24 33.26 8.50 23.63
N THR A 25 33.09 7.49 22.78
CA THR A 25 33.52 7.51 21.38
C THR A 25 32.41 6.97 20.50
N LEU A 26 32.23 7.56 19.32
CA LEU A 26 31.37 6.97 18.30
C LEU A 26 31.93 5.60 17.89
N PRO A 27 31.11 4.54 17.83
CA PRO A 27 31.55 3.22 17.39
C PRO A 27 32.15 3.26 15.97
N PRO A 28 33.09 2.36 15.64
CA PRO A 28 33.64 2.31 14.30
C PRO A 28 32.57 1.90 13.28
N LYS A 29 32.78 2.27 12.01
CA LYS A 29 31.84 1.99 10.89
C LYS A 29 31.37 0.53 10.82
N THR A 30 32.24 -0.41 11.17
CA THR A 30 31.94 -1.86 11.16
C THR A 30 30.81 -2.25 12.11
N GLU A 31 30.55 -1.45 13.15
CA GLU A 31 29.51 -1.69 14.15
C GLU A 31 28.14 -1.09 13.76
N PHE A 32 28.03 -0.50 12.56
CA PHE A 32 26.78 0.01 11.98
C PHE A 32 26.16 -0.99 10.98
N TYR A 33 26.55 -2.26 11.03
CA TYR A 33 25.93 -3.30 10.21
C TYR A 33 24.46 -3.51 10.60
N SER A 34 23.60 -3.78 9.61
CA SER A 34 22.20 -4.13 9.84
C SER A 34 21.92 -5.54 9.36
N SER A 35 21.58 -6.43 10.29
CA SER A 35 21.05 -7.77 10.05
C SER A 35 19.66 -7.77 9.40
N LEU A 36 18.89 -6.69 9.53
CA LEU A 36 17.58 -6.55 8.90
C LEU A 36 17.70 -6.39 7.38
N THR A 37 18.67 -5.60 6.91
CA THR A 37 18.89 -5.36 5.49
C THR A 37 20.06 -6.16 4.92
N GLU A 38 20.81 -6.87 5.76
CA GLU A 38 22.04 -7.60 5.43
C GLU A 38 23.09 -6.72 4.74
N THR A 39 23.19 -5.46 5.16
CA THR A 39 24.09 -4.46 4.56
C THR A 39 24.86 -3.68 5.61
N SER A 40 26.09 -3.29 5.25
CA SER A 40 26.87 -2.30 5.99
C SER A 40 26.37 -0.89 5.68
N ILE A 41 26.64 0.04 6.59
CA ILE A 41 26.39 1.47 6.34
C ILE A 41 27.25 2.00 5.17
N GLU A 42 26.67 2.90 4.38
CA GLU A 42 27.38 3.64 3.35
C GLU A 42 28.41 4.62 3.96
N GLU A 43 29.43 5.00 3.18
CA GLU A 43 30.50 5.88 3.68
C GLU A 43 30.00 7.28 4.02
N ASP A 44 29.15 7.85 3.17
CA ASP A 44 28.58 9.19 3.34
C ASP A 44 27.68 9.30 4.57
N GLU A 45 26.92 8.24 4.88
CA GLU A 45 26.10 8.15 6.09
C GLU A 45 26.96 8.05 7.36
N TYR A 46 28.06 7.29 7.33
CA TYR A 46 28.98 7.24 8.47
C TYR A 46 29.73 8.56 8.69
N GLU A 47 30.18 9.21 7.60
CA GLU A 47 30.74 10.56 7.68
C GLU A 47 29.75 11.56 8.28
N HIS A 48 28.46 11.41 7.96
CA HIS A 48 27.42 12.24 8.54
C HIS A 48 27.31 12.03 10.06
N ALA A 49 27.30 10.78 10.53
CA ALA A 49 27.29 10.46 11.96
C ALA A 49 28.47 11.13 12.69
N ILE A 50 29.68 11.08 12.11
CA ILE A 50 30.87 11.76 12.63
C ILE A 50 30.66 13.28 12.69
N LYS A 51 30.12 13.88 11.62
CA LYS A 51 29.84 15.33 11.55
C LYS A 51 28.84 15.74 12.63
N VAL A 52 27.76 14.97 12.82
CA VAL A 52 26.74 15.22 13.86
C VAL A 52 27.36 15.10 15.26
N TRP A 53 28.04 13.98 15.55
CA TRP A 53 28.71 13.75 16.84
C TRP A 53 29.60 14.92 17.24
N ASN A 54 30.47 15.35 16.31
CA ASN A 54 31.42 16.43 16.55
C ASN A 54 30.75 17.80 16.62
N HIS A 55 29.79 18.11 15.74
CA HIS A 55 29.12 19.41 15.70
C HIS A 55 28.34 19.70 16.99
N PHE A 56 27.67 18.69 17.52
CA PHE A 56 26.89 18.80 18.76
C PHE A 56 27.72 18.51 20.02
N ASN A 57 29.02 18.23 19.88
CA ASN A 57 29.94 17.90 20.98
C ASN A 57 29.42 16.76 21.88
N CYS A 58 28.90 15.69 21.26
CA CYS A 58 28.42 14.53 22.01
C CYS A 58 29.58 13.91 22.79
N ARG A 59 29.40 13.74 24.10
CA ARG A 59 30.43 13.22 25.02
C ARG A 59 30.32 11.72 25.23
N SER A 60 29.13 11.17 25.00
CA SER A 60 28.86 9.75 25.11
C SER A 60 27.86 9.28 24.07
N LEU A 61 27.80 7.97 23.85
CA LEU A 61 26.82 7.36 22.96
C LEU A 61 25.38 7.58 23.45
N GLY A 62 25.20 7.77 24.76
CA GLY A 62 23.93 8.20 25.37
C GLY A 62 23.51 9.59 24.93
N GLU A 63 24.39 10.59 24.98
CA GLU A 63 24.07 11.95 24.50
C GLU A 63 23.77 11.95 22.99
N TYR A 64 24.49 11.15 22.22
CA TYR A 64 24.21 10.96 20.79
C TYR A 64 22.85 10.29 20.54
N SER A 65 22.48 9.31 21.37
CA SER A 65 21.16 8.65 21.33
C SER A 65 20.02 9.62 21.64
N ASP A 66 20.17 10.43 22.70
CA ASP A 66 19.17 11.44 23.06
C ASP A 66 19.00 12.47 21.94
N LEU A 67 20.10 12.90 21.32
CA LEU A 67 20.07 13.79 20.16
C LEU A 67 19.35 13.13 18.97
N TYR A 68 19.72 11.88 18.65
CA TYR A 68 19.10 11.10 17.58
C TYR A 68 17.58 10.99 17.77
N LEU A 69 17.12 10.54 18.95
CA LEU A 69 15.71 10.41 19.28
C LEU A 69 14.98 11.76 19.25
N LYS A 70 15.62 12.81 19.74
CA LYS A 70 15.05 14.16 19.71
C LYS A 70 14.85 14.65 18.28
N ILE A 71 15.78 14.38 17.37
CA ILE A 71 15.63 14.72 15.95
C ILE A 71 14.46 13.96 15.35
N ASP A 72 14.38 12.64 15.54
CA ASP A 72 13.28 11.81 15.03
C ASP A 72 11.90 12.31 15.49
N ILE A 73 11.76 12.60 16.79
CA ILE A 73 10.51 13.11 17.37
C ILE A 73 10.15 14.48 16.79
N LEU A 74 11.12 15.39 16.68
CA LEU A 74 10.88 16.73 16.17
C LEU A 74 10.53 16.72 14.67
N LEU A 75 11.18 15.88 13.87
CA LEU A 75 10.84 15.71 12.45
C LEU A 75 9.43 15.16 12.27
N LEU A 76 9.06 14.15 13.05
CA LEU A 76 7.70 13.61 13.01
C LEU A 76 6.66 14.65 13.45
N ALA A 77 6.95 15.40 14.52
CA ALA A 77 6.06 16.45 15.01
C ALA A 77 5.88 17.56 13.97
N ASP A 78 6.96 18.01 13.32
CA ASP A 78 6.89 19.05 12.28
C ASP A 78 6.04 18.61 11.07
N VAL A 79 6.28 17.39 10.56
CA VAL A 79 5.49 16.81 9.46
C VAL A 79 4.02 16.66 9.87
N PHE A 80 3.75 16.17 11.07
CA PHE A 80 2.39 15.94 11.54
C PHE A 80 1.62 17.24 11.79
N GLU A 81 2.24 18.25 12.40
CA GLU A 81 1.62 19.55 12.60
C GLU A 81 1.31 20.24 11.25
N ASN A 82 2.22 20.16 10.29
CA ASN A 82 1.94 20.66 8.94
C ASN A 82 0.78 19.88 8.26
N PHE A 83 0.75 18.54 8.41
CA PHE A 83 -0.35 17.71 7.92
C PHE A 83 -1.69 18.12 8.57
N ARG A 84 -1.72 18.36 9.89
CA ARG A 84 -2.91 18.86 10.60
C ARG A 84 -3.38 20.19 10.06
N VAL A 85 -2.49 21.17 9.88
CA VAL A 85 -2.83 22.49 9.32
C VAL A 85 -3.49 22.34 7.94
N ILE A 86 -2.91 21.52 7.06
CA ILE A 86 -3.46 21.26 5.72
C ILE A 86 -4.83 20.57 5.82
N CYS A 87 -4.97 19.54 6.65
CA CYS A 87 -6.23 18.82 6.79
C CYS A 87 -7.36 19.67 7.38
N ILE A 88 -7.08 20.45 8.42
CA ILE A 88 -8.06 21.36 9.03
C ILE A 88 -8.46 22.44 8.02
N SER A 89 -7.51 22.99 7.26
CA SER A 89 -7.84 24.01 6.26
C SER A 89 -8.66 23.46 5.08
N THR A 90 -8.36 22.23 4.64
CA THR A 90 -8.97 21.59 3.46
C THR A 90 -10.30 20.91 3.80
N TYR A 91 -10.29 19.99 4.77
CA TYR A 91 -11.42 19.11 5.09
C TYR A 91 -12.22 19.58 6.31
N LYS A 92 -11.74 20.61 7.02
CA LYS A 92 -12.35 21.11 8.26
C LYS A 92 -12.46 20.03 9.34
N LEU A 93 -11.56 19.06 9.31
CA LEU A 93 -11.43 17.97 10.28
C LEU A 93 -9.97 17.89 10.72
N ASP A 94 -9.74 17.66 12.02
CA ASP A 94 -8.39 17.52 12.57
C ASP A 94 -8.01 16.03 12.60
N PRO A 95 -6.95 15.62 11.87
CA PRO A 95 -6.55 14.22 11.84
C PRO A 95 -6.05 13.70 13.20
N ALA A 96 -5.73 14.57 14.16
CA ALA A 96 -5.36 14.17 15.53
C ALA A 96 -6.52 13.55 16.33
N HIS A 97 -7.77 13.67 15.87
CA HIS A 97 -8.93 13.00 16.48
C HIS A 97 -9.18 11.58 15.95
N TYR A 98 -8.31 11.07 15.08
CA TYR A 98 -8.46 9.78 14.43
C TYR A 98 -7.31 8.86 14.75
N PHE A 99 -7.60 7.57 14.95
CA PHE A 99 -6.56 6.56 15.16
C PHE A 99 -5.76 6.27 13.90
N THR A 100 -6.38 6.37 12.71
CA THR A 100 -5.77 5.99 11.44
C THR A 100 -6.21 6.90 10.30
N ALA A 101 -5.37 7.02 9.26
CA ALA A 101 -5.67 7.81 8.07
C ALA A 101 -6.92 7.32 7.31
N PRO A 102 -7.22 6.01 7.18
CA PRO A 102 -8.48 5.57 6.57
C PRO A 102 -9.73 6.04 7.31
N GLY A 103 -9.73 6.02 8.65
CA GLY A 103 -10.85 6.54 9.44
C GLY A 103 -11.06 8.04 9.23
N PHE A 104 -9.97 8.81 9.22
CA PHE A 104 -10.00 10.23 8.88
C PHE A 104 -10.56 10.48 7.46
N SER A 105 -10.06 9.74 6.46
CA SER A 105 -10.50 9.87 5.06
C SER A 105 -11.97 9.48 4.87
N PHE A 106 -12.45 8.47 5.60
CA PHE A 106 -13.85 8.06 5.58
C PHE A 106 -14.78 9.16 6.10
N ASP A 107 -14.45 9.77 7.24
CA ASP A 107 -15.21 10.91 7.78
C ASP A 107 -15.13 12.15 6.89
N CYS A 108 -13.98 12.40 6.26
CA CYS A 108 -13.86 13.45 5.25
C CYS A 108 -14.85 13.22 4.10
N MET A 109 -14.95 11.98 3.60
CA MET A 109 -15.89 11.60 2.56
C MET A 109 -17.34 11.79 3.01
N LEU A 110 -17.71 11.31 4.20
CA LEU A 110 -19.07 11.47 4.75
C LEU A 110 -19.44 12.95 4.89
N LYS A 111 -18.53 13.77 5.42
CA LYS A 111 -18.74 15.21 5.58
C LYS A 111 -18.89 15.93 4.24
N TYR A 112 -18.05 15.59 3.27
CA TYR A 112 -18.06 16.22 1.95
C TYR A 112 -19.33 15.88 1.16
N THR A 113 -19.71 14.61 1.15
CA THR A 113 -20.85 14.12 0.36
C THR A 113 -22.19 14.28 1.08
N SER A 114 -22.18 14.36 2.42
CA SER A 114 -23.38 14.29 3.28
C SER A 114 -24.22 13.03 3.04
N ILE A 115 -23.62 11.98 2.48
CA ILE A 115 -24.31 10.72 2.21
C ILE A 115 -24.68 10.02 3.53
N LYS A 116 -25.81 9.31 3.51
CA LYS A 116 -26.19 8.39 4.57
C LYS A 116 -26.03 6.98 4.03
N LEU A 117 -25.10 6.24 4.62
CA LEU A 117 -24.86 4.83 4.30
C LEU A 117 -25.71 3.97 5.24
N ASP A 118 -26.40 2.98 4.70
CA ASP A 118 -27.07 1.99 5.55
C ASP A 118 -26.07 0.97 6.06
N LEU A 119 -26.28 0.56 7.30
CA LEU A 119 -25.52 -0.53 7.89
C LEU A 119 -26.13 -1.87 7.47
N LEU A 120 -25.29 -2.77 6.96
CA LEU A 120 -25.66 -4.17 6.75
C LEU A 120 -25.79 -4.86 8.12
N SER A 121 -27.03 -5.00 8.60
CA SER A 121 -27.33 -5.61 9.91
C SER A 121 -27.73 -7.09 9.83
N ASP A 122 -28.11 -7.57 8.65
CA ASP A 122 -28.45 -8.97 8.43
C ASP A 122 -27.16 -9.81 8.31
N TYR A 123 -27.05 -10.82 9.16
CA TYR A 123 -25.86 -11.67 9.24
C TYR A 123 -25.60 -12.45 7.95
N ASP A 124 -26.65 -12.98 7.32
CA ASP A 124 -26.51 -13.77 6.10
C ASP A 124 -26.17 -12.88 4.89
N MET A 125 -26.69 -11.65 4.83
CA MET A 125 -26.27 -10.67 3.83
C MET A 125 -24.80 -10.28 3.98
N LEU A 126 -24.35 -10.09 5.23
CA LEU A 126 -22.95 -9.78 5.50
C LEU A 126 -22.04 -10.92 5.01
N LEU A 127 -22.38 -12.17 5.35
CA LEU A 127 -21.62 -13.33 4.89
C LEU A 127 -21.61 -13.47 3.35
N LEU A 128 -22.75 -13.22 2.69
CA LEU A 128 -22.84 -13.22 1.23
C LEU A 128 -21.87 -12.20 0.62
N ILE A 129 -21.88 -10.97 1.13
CA ILE A 129 -21.03 -9.89 0.64
C ILE A 129 -19.56 -10.19 0.93
N GLU A 130 -19.22 -10.60 2.15
CA GLU A 130 -17.84 -10.96 2.54
C GLU A 130 -17.29 -12.10 1.67
N LYS A 131 -18.09 -13.13 1.41
CA LYS A 131 -17.72 -14.25 0.51
C LYS A 131 -17.53 -13.77 -0.94
N GLY A 132 -18.17 -12.68 -1.33
CA GLY A 132 -18.04 -12.04 -2.64
C GLY A 132 -16.82 -11.13 -2.80
N ILE A 133 -16.21 -10.64 -1.70
CA ILE A 133 -15.06 -9.72 -1.77
C ILE A 133 -13.86 -10.41 -2.44
N ARG A 134 -13.26 -9.72 -3.42
CA ARG A 134 -12.02 -10.12 -4.10
C ARG A 134 -11.03 -8.96 -4.06
N GLY A 135 -9.74 -9.30 -4.01
CA GLY A 135 -8.66 -8.31 -4.09
C GLY A 135 -8.35 -7.91 -5.53
N GLY A 136 -7.23 -7.19 -5.70
CA GLY A 136 -6.72 -6.84 -7.03
C GLY A 136 -6.36 -8.08 -7.86
N LEU A 137 -6.65 -8.01 -9.16
CA LEU A 137 -6.27 -9.06 -10.10
C LEU A 137 -4.75 -9.01 -10.34
N THR A 138 -4.07 -10.12 -10.07
CA THR A 138 -2.66 -10.31 -10.44
C THR A 138 -2.54 -11.57 -11.28
N GLN A 139 -2.05 -11.43 -12.51
CA GLN A 139 -1.94 -12.55 -13.45
C GLN A 139 -0.63 -12.51 -14.23
N ALA A 140 -0.03 -13.68 -14.42
CA ALA A 140 1.18 -13.88 -15.21
C ALA A 140 0.91 -14.87 -16.35
N SER A 141 0.29 -14.38 -17.43
CA SER A 141 -0.09 -15.21 -18.59
C SER A 141 1.13 -15.65 -19.42
N MET A 142 2.25 -14.92 -19.30
CA MET A 142 3.54 -15.26 -19.91
C MET A 142 4.65 -15.27 -18.84
N ARG A 143 5.39 -16.38 -18.73
CA ARG A 143 6.47 -16.53 -17.72
C ARG A 143 7.66 -15.60 -17.97
N TYR A 144 7.99 -15.33 -19.22
CA TYR A 144 9.12 -14.49 -19.60
C TYR A 144 8.89 -13.83 -20.95
N GLY A 145 8.90 -12.49 -20.96
CA GLY A 145 8.89 -11.68 -22.18
C GLY A 145 10.16 -10.83 -22.24
N LYS A 146 10.82 -10.80 -23.40
CA LYS A 146 11.99 -9.95 -23.66
C LYS A 146 11.75 -9.14 -24.93
N ALA A 147 11.82 -7.83 -24.82
CA ALA A 147 11.81 -6.94 -25.98
C ALA A 147 13.11 -7.09 -26.79
N ASN A 148 13.01 -7.01 -28.11
CA ASN A 148 14.15 -6.98 -29.04
C ASN A 148 14.12 -5.69 -29.85
N ASN A 149 14.85 -4.67 -29.42
CA ASN A 149 15.02 -3.44 -30.20
C ASN A 149 16.36 -2.76 -29.92
N HIS A 150 16.73 -1.77 -30.73
CA HIS A 150 18.03 -1.08 -30.64
C HIS A 150 18.32 -0.41 -29.27
N ARG A 151 17.32 -0.25 -28.39
CA ARG A 151 17.50 0.31 -27.04
C ARG A 151 17.69 -0.75 -25.96
N THR A 152 17.46 -2.02 -26.27
CA THR A 152 17.60 -3.12 -25.31
C THR A 152 19.01 -3.70 -25.35
N PRO A 153 19.62 -4.05 -24.20
CA PRO A 153 20.86 -4.81 -24.18
C PRO A 153 20.74 -6.12 -24.96
N HIS A 154 21.78 -6.46 -25.74
CA HIS A 154 21.83 -7.66 -26.59
C HIS A 154 20.76 -7.70 -27.70
N HIS A 155 20.52 -6.57 -28.38
CA HIS A 155 19.69 -6.52 -29.58
C HIS A 155 20.21 -7.48 -30.65
N ASP A 156 19.30 -8.25 -31.26
CA ASP A 156 19.59 -9.19 -32.33
C ASP A 156 18.85 -8.73 -33.60
N GLU A 157 19.62 -8.25 -34.59
CA GLU A 157 19.10 -7.77 -35.87
C GLU A 157 18.47 -8.89 -36.72
N SER A 158 18.77 -10.16 -36.42
CA SER A 158 18.19 -11.31 -37.12
C SER A 158 16.75 -11.63 -36.67
N LYS A 159 16.33 -11.07 -35.53
CA LYS A 159 15.00 -11.28 -34.94
C LYS A 159 14.08 -10.09 -35.18
N SER A 160 12.78 -10.35 -35.09
CA SER A 160 11.76 -9.29 -35.20
C SER A 160 11.98 -8.20 -34.15
N ASN A 161 11.70 -6.96 -34.54
CA ASN A 161 11.75 -5.82 -33.63
C ASN A 161 10.50 -5.85 -32.72
N THR A 162 10.70 -6.00 -31.41
CA THR A 162 9.61 -6.08 -30.42
C THR A 162 9.80 -5.08 -29.28
N ARG A 163 8.69 -4.67 -28.68
CA ARG A 163 8.63 -3.74 -27.55
C ARG A 163 7.65 -4.29 -26.50
N ILE A 164 7.93 -3.99 -25.24
CA ILE A 164 7.00 -4.21 -24.13
C ILE A 164 6.47 -2.84 -23.73
N VAL A 165 5.16 -2.74 -23.57
CA VAL A 165 4.50 -1.52 -23.12
C VAL A 165 4.03 -1.73 -21.68
N TYR A 166 4.40 -0.81 -20.80
CA TYR A 166 3.85 -0.74 -19.45
C TYR A 166 2.72 0.28 -19.44
N GLN A 167 1.53 -0.16 -19.02
CA GLN A 167 0.35 0.69 -18.86
C GLN A 167 -0.08 0.60 -17.40
N ASP A 168 -0.35 1.74 -16.80
CA ASP A 168 -0.80 1.85 -15.41
C ASP A 168 -1.98 2.83 -15.33
N CYS A 169 -2.98 2.47 -14.53
CA CYS A 169 -4.18 3.27 -14.35
C CYS A 169 -3.98 4.24 -13.18
N ASN A 170 -3.94 5.54 -13.48
CA ASN A 170 -3.86 6.59 -12.47
C ASN A 170 -5.11 6.57 -11.57
N ASN A 171 -4.92 6.30 -10.26
CA ASN A 171 -5.99 6.30 -9.26
C ASN A 171 -7.17 5.38 -9.61
N LEU A 172 -6.89 4.13 -9.95
CA LEU A 172 -7.90 3.13 -10.37
C LEU A 172 -9.08 3.02 -9.39
N TYR A 173 -8.81 2.84 -8.09
CA TYR A 173 -9.88 2.73 -7.09
C TYR A 173 -10.62 4.05 -6.89
N GLY A 174 -9.94 5.20 -6.96
CA GLY A 174 -10.62 6.49 -6.90
C GLY A 174 -11.60 6.69 -8.05
N TRP A 175 -11.22 6.30 -9.28
CA TRP A 175 -12.14 6.30 -10.42
C TRP A 175 -13.30 5.30 -10.23
N ALA A 176 -13.04 4.10 -9.71
CA ALA A 176 -14.09 3.14 -9.40
C ALA A 176 -15.08 3.67 -8.35
N MET A 177 -14.58 4.41 -7.35
CA MET A 177 -15.39 5.05 -6.31
C MET A 177 -16.25 6.22 -6.81
N THR A 178 -16.02 6.73 -8.02
CA THR A 178 -16.90 7.73 -8.65
C THR A 178 -18.03 7.11 -9.48
N GLN A 179 -18.07 5.78 -9.61
CA GLN A 179 -19.13 5.08 -10.35
C GLN A 179 -20.37 4.89 -9.45
N TYR A 180 -21.46 4.38 -10.01
CA TYR A 180 -22.65 4.02 -9.23
C TYR A 180 -22.32 2.83 -8.32
N LEU A 181 -22.44 3.04 -7.01
CA LEU A 181 -22.12 2.06 -5.99
C LEU A 181 -23.32 1.86 -5.04
N PRO A 182 -23.53 0.64 -4.52
CA PRO A 182 -24.56 0.38 -3.54
C PRO A 182 -24.21 1.06 -2.21
N TYR A 183 -25.16 1.78 -1.62
CA TYR A 183 -24.97 2.49 -0.35
C TYR A 183 -26.10 2.29 0.66
N GLY A 184 -27.23 1.70 0.26
CA GLY A 184 -28.36 1.46 1.15
C GLY A 184 -29.51 0.66 0.54
N GLU A 185 -30.61 0.55 1.29
CA GLU A 185 -31.83 -0.19 0.97
C GLU A 185 -31.59 -1.70 0.69
N PHE A 186 -30.62 -2.27 1.38
CA PHE A 186 -30.28 -3.69 1.26
C PHE A 186 -31.46 -4.57 1.69
N LYS A 187 -31.92 -5.43 0.77
CA LYS A 187 -33.04 -6.35 0.99
C LYS A 187 -32.85 -7.65 0.23
N TRP A 188 -33.32 -8.74 0.84
CA TRP A 188 -33.51 -9.99 0.12
C TRP A 188 -34.64 -9.84 -0.89
N VAL A 189 -34.49 -10.50 -2.03
CA VAL A 189 -35.49 -10.58 -3.09
C VAL A 189 -35.69 -12.04 -3.48
N GLU A 190 -36.80 -12.33 -4.17
CA GLU A 190 -37.04 -13.66 -4.73
C GLU A 190 -35.84 -14.13 -5.57
N PRO A 191 -35.33 -15.36 -5.38
CA PRO A 191 -34.14 -15.87 -6.04
C PRO A 191 -34.45 -16.20 -7.51
N SER A 192 -34.52 -15.17 -8.34
CA SER A 192 -34.86 -15.25 -9.76
C SER A 192 -33.89 -14.43 -10.61
N LEU A 193 -33.59 -14.94 -11.81
CA LEU A 193 -32.81 -14.22 -12.82
C LEU A 193 -33.65 -13.20 -13.62
N ASN A 194 -34.95 -13.08 -13.34
CA ASN A 194 -35.84 -12.16 -14.03
C ASN A 194 -35.36 -10.71 -13.92
N GLY A 195 -35.10 -10.06 -15.05
CA GLY A 195 -34.61 -8.69 -15.11
C GLY A 195 -33.11 -8.53 -14.96
N LEU A 196 -32.33 -9.63 -14.90
CA LEU A 196 -30.85 -9.56 -14.93
C LEU A 196 -30.36 -8.80 -16.18
N ASN A 197 -30.97 -9.08 -17.34
CA ASN A 197 -30.60 -8.45 -18.61
C ASN A 197 -31.08 -6.99 -18.74
N ASP A 198 -31.92 -6.52 -17.80
CA ASP A 198 -32.43 -5.15 -17.81
C ASP A 198 -31.53 -4.21 -16.98
N LEU A 199 -30.56 -4.76 -16.23
CA LEU A 199 -29.61 -4.00 -15.43
C LEU A 199 -28.42 -3.51 -16.27
N ASN A 200 -27.96 -2.30 -15.95
CA ASN A 200 -26.73 -1.70 -16.43
C ASN A 200 -25.98 -0.99 -15.28
N ASP A 201 -24.76 -0.52 -15.57
CA ASP A 201 -23.85 0.11 -14.62
C ASP A 201 -24.37 1.40 -13.95
N THR A 202 -25.49 1.95 -14.42
CA THR A 202 -26.11 3.18 -13.88
C THR A 202 -27.53 2.94 -13.33
N SER A 203 -27.91 1.67 -13.16
CA SER A 203 -29.22 1.31 -12.62
C SER A 203 -29.38 1.84 -11.20
N GLU A 204 -30.55 2.41 -10.90
CA GLU A 204 -30.86 2.94 -9.57
C GLU A 204 -30.79 1.86 -8.48
N ILE A 205 -31.20 0.63 -8.82
CA ILE A 205 -31.16 -0.54 -7.92
C ILE A 205 -30.29 -1.63 -8.55
N GLY A 206 -29.21 -1.97 -7.85
CA GLY A 206 -28.35 -3.11 -8.19
C GLY A 206 -28.87 -4.44 -7.61
N ARG A 207 -28.27 -5.55 -8.06
CA ARG A 207 -28.55 -6.90 -7.53
C ARG A 207 -27.25 -7.69 -7.38
N ILE A 208 -27.17 -8.47 -6.31
CA ILE A 208 -26.08 -9.42 -6.06
C ILE A 208 -26.65 -10.82 -6.19
N TYR A 209 -25.92 -11.70 -6.90
CA TYR A 209 -26.35 -13.05 -7.21
C TYR A 209 -25.34 -14.07 -6.68
N GLU A 210 -25.82 -15.04 -5.91
CA GLU A 210 -25.12 -16.31 -5.68
C GLU A 210 -25.74 -17.35 -6.60
N VAL A 211 -24.94 -17.89 -7.52
CA VAL A 211 -25.41 -18.75 -8.61
C VAL A 211 -24.44 -19.90 -8.85
N ASP A 212 -24.99 -21.02 -9.34
CA ASP A 212 -24.20 -22.09 -9.93
C ASP A 212 -23.87 -21.75 -11.38
N ILE A 213 -22.60 -21.90 -11.76
CA ILE A 213 -22.10 -21.56 -13.09
C ILE A 213 -21.43 -22.78 -13.71
N SER A 214 -21.76 -23.05 -14.97
CA SER A 214 -21.03 -23.99 -15.81
C SER A 214 -20.17 -23.20 -16.80
N TYR A 215 -18.86 -23.50 -16.86
CA TYR A 215 -17.93 -22.83 -17.76
C TYR A 215 -17.57 -23.74 -18.94
N PRO A 216 -18.10 -23.47 -20.15
CA PRO A 216 -17.94 -24.37 -21.30
C PRO A 216 -16.48 -24.64 -21.66
N GLN A 217 -16.14 -25.92 -21.85
CA GLN A 217 -14.76 -26.35 -22.11
C GLN A 217 -14.14 -25.70 -23.35
N HIS A 218 -14.94 -25.44 -24.39
CA HIS A 218 -14.46 -24.80 -25.62
C HIS A 218 -13.95 -23.36 -25.42
N LEU A 219 -14.26 -22.73 -24.28
CA LEU A 219 -13.81 -21.37 -23.94
C LEU A 219 -12.52 -21.35 -23.12
N HIS A 220 -12.03 -22.50 -22.65
CA HIS A 220 -10.91 -22.54 -21.70
C HIS A 220 -9.62 -22.03 -22.33
N ASP A 221 -9.32 -22.45 -23.56
CA ASP A 221 -8.11 -22.01 -24.27
C ASP A 221 -8.19 -20.51 -24.65
N GLU A 222 -9.37 -20.03 -25.05
CA GLU A 222 -9.59 -18.63 -25.44
C GLU A 222 -9.45 -17.68 -24.25
N HIS A 223 -9.91 -18.09 -23.07
CA HIS A 223 -9.86 -17.26 -21.86
C HIS A 223 -8.65 -17.55 -20.95
N ASN A 224 -7.67 -18.34 -21.41
CA ASN A 224 -6.52 -18.73 -20.59
C ASN A 224 -5.70 -17.52 -20.10
N ASP A 225 -5.64 -16.45 -20.89
CA ASP A 225 -4.93 -15.23 -20.55
C ASP A 225 -5.66 -14.34 -19.54
N LEU A 226 -6.97 -14.54 -19.34
CA LEU A 226 -7.80 -13.81 -18.38
C LEU A 226 -9.08 -14.62 -18.07
N PRO A 227 -9.00 -15.66 -17.22
CA PRO A 227 -10.15 -16.50 -16.92
C PRO A 227 -11.18 -15.72 -16.09
N PHE A 228 -12.45 -15.87 -16.45
CA PHE A 228 -13.54 -15.26 -15.69
C PHE A 228 -13.88 -16.07 -14.44
N LEU A 229 -14.46 -15.40 -13.45
CA LEU A 229 -15.01 -16.02 -12.22
C LEU A 229 -13.97 -16.86 -11.44
N PRO A 230 -12.80 -16.29 -11.09
CA PRO A 230 -11.78 -17.03 -10.37
C PRO A 230 -12.31 -17.49 -8.99
N TYR A 231 -12.15 -18.78 -8.73
CA TYR A 231 -12.47 -19.36 -7.43
C TYR A 231 -11.36 -19.04 -6.42
N ASN A 232 -11.74 -18.49 -5.27
CA ASN A 232 -10.82 -18.28 -4.17
C ASN A 232 -10.68 -19.57 -3.37
N GLY A 233 -9.56 -20.28 -3.56
CA GLY A 233 -9.28 -21.51 -2.84
C GLY A 233 -7.81 -21.91 -2.95
N ILE A 234 -7.42 -22.85 -2.08
CA ILE A 234 -6.10 -23.48 -2.16
C ILE A 234 -6.12 -24.40 -3.38
N PRO A 235 -5.16 -24.28 -4.33
CA PRO A 235 -5.08 -25.20 -5.45
C PRO A 235 -5.00 -26.63 -4.93
N HIS A 236 -5.84 -27.52 -5.47
CA HIS A 236 -5.65 -28.95 -5.22
C HIS A 236 -4.30 -29.34 -5.85
N LEU A 237 -3.41 -29.92 -5.04
CA LEU A 237 -2.17 -30.50 -5.55
C LEU A 237 -2.55 -31.55 -6.58
N SER A 238 -2.32 -31.24 -7.85
CA SER A 238 -2.34 -32.21 -8.93
C SER A 238 -1.22 -33.21 -8.65
N ILE A 239 -1.58 -34.42 -8.22
CA ILE A 239 -0.67 -35.58 -8.17
C ILE A 239 -0.51 -36.12 -9.59
#